data_AF-A5G7N6-F1
#
_entry.id   AF-A5G7N6-F1
#
_cell.length_a   1.000
_cell.length_b   1.000
_cell.length_c   1.000
_cell.angle_alpha   90.00
_cell.angle_beta   90.00
_cell.angle_gamma   90.00
#
_symmetry.space_group_name_H-M   'P 1'
#
loop_
_entity.id
_entity.type
_entity.pdbx_description
1 polymer ?
#
loop_
_entity_poly.entity_id
_entity_poly.type
_entity_poly.pdbx_seq_one_letter_code
_entity_poly.pdbx_strand_id
1 'polypeptide(L)' 'MFEQMFSSVGEIKEVFTLVDYYQYIKGVEYLICVAFFVGFPIFYRYIHKRENADD' A
#
# COMPACT_ATOMS: atom_id res chain seq x y z
N MET A 1 -4.79 15.38 9.86
CA MET A 1 -3.99 14.25 10.39
C MET A 1 -3.56 13.30 9.27
N PHE A 2 -4.48 12.73 8.50
CA PHE A 2 -4.11 11.89 7.35
C PHE A 2 -3.35 12.64 6.24
N GLU A 3 -3.73 13.88 5.90
CA GLU A 3 -3.02 14.68 4.87
C GLU A 3 -1.54 14.93 5.20
N GLN A 4 -1.22 15.21 6.46
CA GLN A 4 0.17 15.42 6.92
C GLN A 4 1.01 14.15 6.81
N MET A 5 0.42 12.97 7.03
CA MET A 5 1.11 11.69 6.88
C MET A 5 1.47 11.42 5.42
N PHE A 6 0.56 11.71 4.48
CA PHE A 6 0.85 11.55 3.05
C PHE A 6 1.86 12.58 2.54
N SER A 7 1.88 13.79 3.11
CA SER A 7 2.89 14.80 2.76
C SER A 7 4.32 14.37 3.07
N SER A 8 4.54 13.55 4.11
CA SER A 8 5.86 13.04 4.48
C SER A 8 6.24 11.70 3.84
N VAL A 9 5.30 11.00 3.18
CA VAL A 9 5.58 9.73 2.47
C VAL A 9 6.51 9.91 1.27
N GLY A 10 6.62 11.14 0.74
CA GLY A 10 7.54 11.49 -0.35
C GLY A 10 8.83 12.18 0.08
N GLU A 11 9.01 12.51 1.36
CA GLU A 11 10.30 13.02 1.84
C GLU A 11 11.34 11.90 1.81
N ILE A 12 12.31 12.04 0.92
CA ILE A 12 13.47 11.15 0.84
C ILE A 12 14.25 11.31 2.16
N LYS A 13 14.00 10.39 3.09
CA LYS A 13 14.74 10.32 4.35
C LYS A 13 16.16 9.82 4.06
N GLU A 14 17.17 10.61 4.40
CA GLU A 14 18.56 10.15 4.35
C GLU A 14 18.77 9.03 5.36
N VAL A 15 19.00 7.83 4.85
CA VAL A 15 19.14 6.62 5.66
C VAL A 15 20.58 6.55 6.18
N PHE A 16 20.79 6.91 7.44
CA PHE A 16 22.13 7.04 8.03
C PHE A 16 22.82 5.70 8.34
N THR A 17 22.08 4.58 8.42
CA THR A 17 22.65 3.25 8.75
C THR A 17 21.97 2.12 7.95
N LEU A 18 22.72 1.03 7.70
CA LEU A 18 22.18 -0.16 7.00
C LEU A 18 20.95 -0.76 7.70
N VAL A 19 20.91 -0.71 9.04
CA VAL A 19 19.79 -1.25 9.83
C VAL A 19 18.51 -0.46 9.56
N ASP A 20 18.59 0.87 9.51
CA ASP A 20 17.44 1.74 9.21
C ASP A 20 16.91 1.49 7.78
N TYR A 21 17.80 1.22 6.83
CA TYR A 21 17.46 0.87 5.45
C TYR A 21 16.68 -0.43 5.34
N TYR A 22 17.13 -1.49 6.03
CA TYR A 22 16.40 -2.76 6.05
C TYR A 22 15.03 -2.61 6.73
N GLN A 23 14.95 -1.80 7.77
CA GLN A 23 13.70 -1.55 8.47
C GLN A 23 12.70 -0.78 7.58
N TYR A 24 13.18 0.20 6.81
CA TYR A 24 12.38 0.92 5.84
C TYR A 24 11.84 0.01 4.73
N ILE A 25 12.69 -0.78 4.07
CA ILE A 25 12.27 -1.71 3.01
C ILE A 25 11.24 -2.69 3.54
N LYS A 26 11.48 -3.26 4.72
CA LYS A 26 10.53 -4.20 5.35
C LYS A 26 9.20 -3.53 5.68
N GLY A 27 9.21 -2.27 6.12
CA GLY A 27 8.00 -1.48 6.32
C GLY A 27 7.21 -1.30 5.02
N VAL A 28 7.91 -0.96 3.92
CA VAL A 28 7.29 -0.83 2.59
C VAL A 28 6.71 -2.16 2.10
N GLU A 29 7.41 -3.27 2.30
CA GLU A 29 6.92 -4.61 1.97
C GLU A 29 5.58 -4.90 2.66
N TYR A 30 5.46 -4.61 3.96
CA TYR A 30 4.20 -4.80 4.67
C TYR A 30 3.07 -3.91 4.16
N LEU A 31 3.35 -2.65 3.79
CA LEU A 31 2.35 -1.76 3.19
C LEU A 31 1.84 -2.28 1.85
N ILE A 32 2.75 -2.78 1.01
CA ILE A 32 2.42 -3.40 -0.28
C ILE A 32 1.59 -4.68 -0.05
N CYS A 33 1.99 -5.53 0.91
CA CYS A 33 1.24 -6.73 1.27
C CYS A 33 -0.20 -6.41 1.69
N VAL A 34 -0.41 -5.41 2.54
CA VAL A 34 -1.77 -5.00 2.94
C VAL A 34 -2.56 -4.43 1.76
N ALA A 35 -1.92 -3.60 0.93
CA ALA A 35 -2.55 -3.05 -0.26
C ALA A 35 -3.02 -4.13 -1.23
N PHE A 36 -2.23 -5.18 -1.46
CA PHE A 36 -2.63 -6.32 -2.28
C PHE A 36 -3.66 -7.22 -1.59
N PHE A 37 -3.51 -7.46 -0.29
CA PHE A 37 -4.43 -8.31 0.46
C PHE A 37 -5.85 -7.76 0.49
N VAL A 38 -6.00 -6.44 0.53
CA VAL A 38 -7.32 -5.77 0.51
C VAL A 38 -7.71 -5.38 -0.92
N GLY A 39 -6.78 -4.90 -1.72
CA GLY A 39 -7.02 -4.48 -3.10
C GLY A 39 -7.44 -5.63 -4.01
N PHE A 40 -6.83 -6.81 -3.87
CA PHE A 40 -7.14 -7.98 -4.69
C PHE A 40 -8.58 -8.49 -4.51
N PRO A 41 -9.10 -8.75 -3.29
CA PRO A 41 -10.50 -9.18 -3.13
C PRO A 41 -11.50 -8.10 -3.53
N ILE A 42 -11.18 -6.81 -3.31
CA ILE A 42 -12.03 -5.70 -3.78
C ILE A 42 -12.08 -5.67 -5.30
N PHE A 43 -10.92 -5.78 -5.96
CA PHE A 43 -10.82 -5.81 -7.42
C PHE A 43 -11.53 -7.03 -8.02
N TYR A 44 -11.33 -8.21 -7.43
CA TYR A 44 -12.00 -9.43 -7.83
C TYR A 44 -13.53 -9.30 -7.72
N ARG A 45 -14.02 -8.77 -6.59
CA ARG A 45 -15.45 -8.49 -6.39
C ARG A 45 -15.96 -7.45 -7.37
N TYR A 46 -15.17 -6.42 -7.69
CA TYR A 46 -15.55 -5.38 -8.64
C TYR A 46 -15.78 -5.93 -10.05
N ILE A 47 -14.90 -6.82 -10.54
CA ILE A 47 -15.07 -7.48 -11.83
C ILE A 47 -16.32 -8.38 -11.83
N HIS A 48 -16.45 -9.29 -10.86
CA HIS A 48 -17.57 -10.24 -10.83
C HIS A 48 -18.92 -9.56 -10.57
N LYS A 49 -18.94 -8.43 -9.86
CA LYS A 49 -20.18 -7.65 -9.65
C LYS A 49 -20.68 -6.99 -10.94
N ARG A 50 -19.81 -6.66 -11.90
CA ARG A 50 -20.22 -6.12 -13.20
C ARG A 50 -20.86 -7.18 -14.10
N GLU A 51 -20.44 -8.44 -13.97
CA GLU A 51 -21.00 -9.56 -14.73
C GLU A 51 -22.44 -9.90 -14.33
N ASN A 52 -22.81 -9.68 -13.06
CA ASN A 52 -24.15 -9.99 -12.53
C ASN A 52 -25.11 -8.77 -12.51
N ALA A 53 -24.73 -7.62 -13.08
CA ALA A 53 -25.52 -6.39 -13.07
C ALA A 53 -26.12 -6.03 -14.45
N ASP A 54 -25.86 -6.87 -15.45
CA ASP A 54 -26.34 -6.75 -16.84
C ASP A 54 -27.39 -7.83 -17.20
N ASP A 55 -28.03 -8.43 -16.19
CA ASP A 55 -29.19 -9.35 -16.30
C ASP A 55 -30.36 -8.85 -15.43
#